data_AF-A0A7S4FC97-F1
#
_entry.id   AF-A0A7S4FC97-F1
#
_cell.length_a   1.000
_cell.length_b   1.000
_cell.length_c   1.000
_cell.angle_alpha   90.00
_cell.angle_beta   90.00
_cell.angle_gamma   90.00
#
_symmetry.space_group_name_H-M   'P 1'
#
loop_
_entity.id
_entity.type
_entity.pdbx_description
1 polymer ?
#
loop_
_entity_poly.entity_id
_entity_poly.type
_entity_poly.pdbx_seq_one_letter_code
_entity_poly.pdbx_strand_id
1 'polypeptide(L)'
;RLGWLTATSRVALKIALATEVMTWPLSCASQGIFLALVRSWGDAGLDRHLREVQLLYSRRRDLVHQAALRLLSDVAEWSAPTAGMFFWIRAKACGARGVDAVDLIDDLLAAGVAILPGCCFASEHGELSASSPCAAFRVSFTLIDTAAKADLAMERIALVLRRNADSGCERGAVGKALASSASGDVEAKRRQVAKLEASLRLLREQIEKAES
;
A
#
# COMPACT_ATOMS: atom_id res chain seq x y z
N ARG A 1 -0.62 0.98 -18.68
CA ARG A 1 0.54 1.44 -17.89
C ARG A 1 0.93 2.80 -18.44
N LEU A 2 0.45 3.88 -17.83
CA LEU A 2 0.68 5.23 -18.31
C LEU A 2 0.80 6.14 -17.10
N GLY A 3 1.69 7.12 -17.18
CA GLY A 3 1.92 8.11 -16.13
C GLY A 3 2.89 9.17 -16.65
N TRP A 4 3.00 10.26 -15.92
CA TRP A 4 3.95 11.32 -16.20
C TRP A 4 4.57 11.79 -14.89
N LEU A 5 5.65 12.54 -14.99
CA LEU A 5 6.33 13.18 -13.87
C LEU A 5 6.49 14.66 -14.16
N THR A 6 6.57 15.45 -13.10
CA THR A 6 6.92 16.88 -13.18
C THR A 6 8.24 17.06 -12.45
N ALA A 7 9.21 17.68 -13.11
CA ALA A 7 10.56 17.87 -12.58
C ALA A 7 11.25 19.06 -13.28
N THR A 8 12.36 19.53 -12.72
CA THR A 8 13.22 20.51 -13.38
C THR A 8 13.83 19.91 -14.65
N SER A 9 14.13 20.74 -15.65
CA SER A 9 14.60 20.26 -16.96
C SER A 9 15.84 19.35 -16.87
N ARG A 10 16.77 19.65 -15.94
CA ARG A 10 17.97 18.83 -15.70
C ARG A 10 17.63 17.42 -15.20
N VAL A 11 16.60 17.28 -14.38
CA VAL A 11 16.16 15.99 -13.84
C VAL A 11 15.34 15.23 -14.87
N ALA A 12 14.42 15.91 -15.56
CA ALA A 12 13.58 15.31 -16.60
C ALA A 12 14.41 14.68 -17.73
N LEU A 13 15.46 15.37 -18.20
CA LEU A 13 16.38 14.84 -19.22
C LEU A 13 17.10 13.56 -18.76
N LYS A 14 17.58 13.52 -17.52
CA LYS A 14 18.24 12.33 -16.96
C LYS A 14 17.29 11.15 -16.88
N ILE A 15 16.04 11.39 -16.47
CA ILE A 15 15.02 10.34 -16.40
C ILE A 15 14.63 9.86 -17.80
N ALA A 16 14.51 10.76 -18.78
CA ALA A 16 14.21 10.38 -20.16
C ALA A 16 15.27 9.44 -20.74
N LEU A 17 16.56 9.79 -20.60
CA LEU A 17 17.68 8.94 -21.02
C LEU A 17 17.69 7.59 -20.30
N ALA A 18 17.44 7.58 -18.98
CA ALA A 18 17.33 6.33 -18.23
C ALA A 18 16.16 5.45 -18.73
N THR A 19 15.03 6.06 -19.07
CA THR A 19 13.83 5.35 -19.53
C THR A 19 14.05 4.67 -20.88
N GLU A 20 14.80 5.30 -21.79
CA GLU A 20 15.13 4.73 -23.11
C GLU A 20 15.85 3.39 -23.00
N VAL A 21 16.76 3.27 -22.03
CA VAL A 21 17.56 2.05 -21.83
C VAL A 21 16.83 1.02 -20.96
N MET A 22 16.10 1.47 -19.94
CA MET A 22 15.52 0.56 -18.93
C MET A 22 14.17 -0.01 -19.32
N THR A 23 13.29 0.79 -19.93
CA THR A 23 11.87 0.44 -20.06
C THR A 23 11.38 0.41 -21.50
N TRP A 24 12.13 1.01 -22.45
CA TRP A 24 11.73 1.17 -23.86
C TRP A 24 10.40 1.97 -23.98
N PRO A 25 10.00 2.55 -25.14
CA PRO A 25 8.91 3.51 -25.14
C PRO A 25 7.57 2.87 -24.75
N LEU A 26 6.79 3.67 -24.02
CA LEU A 26 5.44 3.34 -23.58
C LEU A 26 4.55 2.97 -24.76
N SER A 27 3.59 2.07 -24.55
CA SER A 27 2.61 1.65 -25.56
C SER A 27 1.96 2.84 -26.28
N CYS A 28 2.27 3.00 -27.58
CA CYS A 28 1.70 4.05 -28.43
C CYS A 28 0.17 3.96 -28.48
N ALA A 29 -0.39 2.75 -28.46
CA ALA A 29 -1.84 2.54 -28.43
C ALA A 29 -2.46 3.12 -27.15
N SER A 30 -1.87 2.86 -25.97
CA SER A 30 -2.34 3.41 -24.70
C SER A 30 -2.28 4.94 -24.69
N GLN A 31 -1.20 5.51 -25.23
CA GLN A 31 -1.03 6.96 -25.34
C GLN A 31 -2.05 7.58 -26.29
N GLY A 32 -2.27 6.97 -27.47
CA GLY A 32 -3.22 7.45 -28.47
C GLY A 32 -4.67 7.44 -27.96
N ILE A 33 -5.09 6.36 -27.29
CA ILE A 33 -6.43 6.25 -26.70
C ILE A 33 -6.61 7.30 -25.60
N PHE A 34 -5.64 7.43 -24.69
CA PHE A 34 -5.71 8.41 -23.61
C PHE A 34 -5.76 9.84 -24.15
N LEU A 35 -4.93 10.17 -25.14
CA LEU A 35 -4.92 11.49 -25.77
C LEU A 35 -6.24 11.79 -26.48
N ALA A 36 -6.81 10.83 -27.22
CA ALA A 36 -8.10 10.99 -27.87
C ALA A 36 -9.23 11.23 -26.87
N LEU A 37 -9.22 10.53 -25.74
CA LEU A 37 -10.20 10.68 -24.67
C LEU A 37 -10.09 12.05 -23.97
N VAL A 38 -8.88 12.46 -23.58
CA VAL A 38 -8.67 13.74 -22.92
C VAL A 38 -9.01 14.91 -23.86
N ARG A 39 -8.68 14.79 -25.16
CA ARG A 39 -9.05 15.79 -26.17
C ARG A 39 -10.55 15.88 -26.39
N SER A 40 -11.27 14.76 -26.39
CA SER A 40 -12.73 14.77 -26.59
C SER A 40 -13.47 15.33 -25.37
N TRP A 41 -12.93 15.14 -24.16
CA TRP A 41 -13.46 15.73 -22.94
C TRP A 41 -13.12 17.22 -22.80
N GLY A 42 -11.93 17.63 -23.24
CA GLY A 42 -11.36 18.93 -22.90
C GLY A 42 -11.16 19.11 -21.40
N ASP A 43 -10.69 20.29 -20.99
CA ASP A 43 -10.41 20.57 -19.57
C ASP A 43 -11.66 20.45 -18.70
N ALA A 44 -12.80 20.95 -19.19
CA ALA A 44 -14.07 20.90 -18.46
C ALA A 44 -14.62 19.47 -18.30
N GLY A 45 -14.49 18.62 -19.32
CA GLY A 45 -14.90 17.22 -19.24
C GLY A 45 -13.99 16.41 -18.32
N LEU A 46 -12.69 16.68 -18.35
CA LEU A 46 -11.74 16.06 -17.43
C LEU A 46 -12.03 16.45 -15.97
N ASP A 47 -12.24 17.74 -15.68
CA ASP A 47 -12.59 18.20 -14.33
C ASP A 47 -13.89 17.56 -13.83
N ARG A 48 -14.92 17.48 -14.70
CA ARG A 48 -16.17 16.79 -14.38
C ARG A 48 -15.93 15.32 -14.02
N HIS A 49 -15.18 14.59 -14.84
CA HIS A 49 -14.88 13.18 -14.59
C HIS A 49 -14.12 12.99 -13.27
N LEU A 50 -13.14 13.86 -12.97
CA LEU A 50 -12.40 13.81 -11.71
C LEU A 50 -13.32 14.06 -10.50
N ARG A 51 -14.25 15.01 -10.58
CA ARG A 51 -15.26 15.25 -9.53
C ARG A 51 -16.19 14.06 -9.34
N GLU A 52 -16.64 13.43 -10.43
CA GLU A 52 -17.45 12.22 -10.36
C GLU A 52 -16.71 11.08 -9.64
N VAL A 53 -15.43 10.88 -9.95
CA VAL A 53 -14.57 9.91 -9.26
C VAL A 53 -14.39 10.27 -7.78
N GLN A 54 -14.15 11.54 -7.45
CA GLN A 54 -14.05 12.01 -6.07
C GLN A 54 -15.34 11.75 -5.27
N LEU A 55 -16.51 12.06 -5.85
CA LEU A 55 -17.81 11.80 -5.23
C LEU A 55 -18.05 10.30 -5.05
N LEU A 56 -17.69 9.48 -6.03
CA LEU A 56 -17.77 8.02 -5.93
C LEU A 56 -16.95 7.51 -4.74
N TYR A 57 -15.67 7.87 -4.67
CA TYR A 57 -14.80 7.43 -3.56
C TYR A 57 -15.22 8.01 -2.21
N SER A 58 -15.73 9.24 -2.16
CA SER A 58 -16.30 9.81 -0.93
C SER A 58 -17.48 8.97 -0.41
N ARG A 59 -18.43 8.63 -1.29
CA ARG A 59 -19.57 7.79 -0.91
C ARG A 59 -19.13 6.42 -0.39
N ARG A 60 -18.16 5.78 -1.08
CA ARG A 60 -17.63 4.48 -0.64
C ARG A 60 -16.93 4.56 0.71
N ARG A 61 -16.13 5.60 0.91
CA ARG A 61 -15.51 5.88 2.22
C ARG A 61 -16.57 6.01 3.29
N ASP A 62 -17.62 6.79 3.05
CA ASP A 62 -18.64 7.08 4.06
C ASP A 62 -19.43 5.82 4.44
N LEU A 63 -19.77 4.95 3.47
CA LEU A 63 -20.38 3.64 3.73
C LEU A 63 -19.51 2.77 4.64
N VAL A 64 -18.23 2.62 4.30
CA VAL A 64 -17.29 1.82 5.11
C VAL A 64 -17.05 2.45 6.48
N HIS A 65 -16.95 3.78 6.54
CA HIS A 65 -16.72 4.47 7.80
C HIS A 65 -17.91 4.33 8.76
N GLN A 66 -19.14 4.46 8.26
CA GLN A 66 -20.36 4.26 9.06
C GLN A 66 -20.49 2.81 9.53
N ALA A 67 -20.15 1.82 8.68
CA ALA A 67 -20.11 0.42 9.09
C ALA A 67 -19.05 0.17 10.18
N ALA A 68 -17.85 0.72 10.01
CA ALA A 68 -16.76 0.60 10.97
C ALA A 68 -17.14 1.23 12.32
N LEU A 69 -17.74 2.43 12.32
CA LEU A 69 -18.20 3.11 13.54
C LEU A 69 -19.17 2.27 14.37
N ARG A 70 -20.02 1.47 13.71
CA ARG A 70 -20.99 0.61 14.40
C ARG A 70 -20.41 -0.72 14.87
N LEU A 71 -19.48 -1.31 14.11
CA LEU A 71 -19.08 -2.70 14.28
C LEU A 71 -17.67 -2.89 14.84
N LEU A 72 -16.80 -1.90 14.69
CA LEU A 72 -15.38 -1.96 15.04
C LEU A 72 -14.97 -1.02 16.17
N SER A 73 -15.83 -0.10 16.61
CA SER A 73 -15.47 0.94 17.60
C SER A 73 -14.99 0.39 18.95
N ASP A 74 -15.47 -0.80 19.33
CA ASP A 74 -15.09 -1.52 20.54
C ASP A 74 -13.73 -2.22 20.39
N VAL A 75 -13.41 -2.76 19.22
CA VAL A 75 -12.24 -3.64 18.99
C VAL A 75 -11.07 -3.01 18.23
N ALA A 76 -11.28 -1.88 17.57
CA ALA A 76 -10.26 -1.25 16.73
C ALA A 76 -10.35 0.28 16.79
N GLU A 77 -9.28 0.91 16.31
CA GLU A 77 -9.16 2.34 16.16
C GLU A 77 -8.73 2.65 14.72
N TRP A 78 -9.32 3.68 14.14
CA TRP A 78 -8.96 4.16 12.82
C TRP A 78 -9.26 5.66 12.73
N SER A 79 -8.73 6.29 11.69
CA SER A 79 -9.12 7.64 11.30
C SER A 79 -9.73 7.60 9.90
N ALA A 80 -10.78 8.38 9.68
CA ALA A 80 -11.42 8.47 8.37
C ALA A 80 -10.46 9.14 7.38
N PRO A 81 -10.14 8.49 6.24
CA PRO A 81 -9.21 9.06 5.28
C PRO A 81 -9.84 10.29 4.60
N THR A 82 -9.08 11.37 4.52
CA THR A 82 -9.48 12.58 3.79
C THR A 82 -9.38 12.41 2.28
N ALA A 83 -8.47 11.56 1.82
CA ALA A 83 -8.24 11.24 0.41
C ALA A 83 -7.76 9.80 0.20
N GLY A 84 -7.86 9.32 -1.04
CA GLY A 84 -7.38 8.00 -1.44
C GLY A 84 -8.46 6.92 -1.32
N MET A 85 -8.01 5.68 -1.07
CA MET A 85 -8.83 4.47 -1.18
C MET A 85 -8.59 3.43 -0.08
N PHE A 86 -7.89 3.82 0.99
CA PHE A 86 -7.50 2.91 2.07
C PHE A 86 -7.92 3.43 3.44
N PHE A 87 -8.40 2.51 4.29
CA PHE A 87 -8.44 2.71 5.73
C PHE A 87 -7.21 2.09 6.38
N TRP A 88 -6.68 2.78 7.36
CA TRP A 88 -5.68 2.24 8.27
C TRP A 88 -6.37 1.91 9.58
N ILE A 89 -6.51 0.62 9.86
CA ILE A 89 -7.21 0.12 11.05
C ILE A 89 -6.18 -0.48 11.98
N ARG A 90 -6.19 -0.04 13.23
CA ARG A 90 -5.35 -0.55 14.31
C ARG A 90 -6.22 -1.36 15.26
N ALA A 91 -5.95 -2.65 15.40
CA ALA A 91 -6.60 -3.48 16.40
C ALA A 91 -6.21 -2.97 17.80
N LYS A 92 -7.17 -2.89 18.71
CA LYS A 92 -6.91 -2.61 20.12
C LYS A 92 -6.23 -3.84 20.74
N ALA A 93 -5.28 -3.61 21.64
CA ALA A 93 -4.62 -4.71 22.33
C ALA A 93 -5.60 -5.37 23.32
N CYS A 94 -5.89 -6.65 23.12
CA CYS A 94 -6.64 -7.47 24.06
C CYS A 94 -5.67 -8.42 24.76
N GLY A 95 -5.29 -8.12 26.00
CA GLY A 95 -4.39 -8.95 26.81
C GLY A 95 -2.89 -8.69 26.64
N ALA A 96 -2.07 -9.54 27.27
CA ALA A 96 -0.63 -9.31 27.48
C ALA A 96 0.28 -9.48 26.25
N ARG A 97 -0.20 -10.11 25.16
CA ARG A 97 0.59 -10.36 23.95
C ARG A 97 0.35 -9.36 22.81
N GLY A 98 -0.66 -8.49 22.91
CA GLY A 98 -1.08 -7.64 21.79
C GLY A 98 -1.64 -8.46 20.62
N VAL A 99 -2.21 -7.76 19.63
CA VAL A 99 -2.72 -8.37 18.39
C VAL A 99 -1.71 -8.14 17.29
N ASP A 100 -1.31 -9.20 16.57
CA ASP A 100 -0.45 -9.09 15.39
C ASP A 100 -1.28 -9.29 14.12
N ALA A 101 -1.30 -8.28 13.25
CA ALA A 101 -2.00 -8.31 11.97
C ALA A 101 -1.49 -9.41 11.03
N VAL A 102 -0.26 -9.90 11.22
CA VAL A 102 0.31 -11.02 10.45
C VAL A 102 -0.42 -12.32 10.76
N ASP A 103 -0.84 -12.50 12.00
CA ASP A 103 -1.49 -13.73 12.48
C ASP A 103 -2.96 -13.76 12.03
N LEU A 104 -3.58 -12.58 11.88
CA LEU A 104 -4.97 -12.43 11.47
C LEU A 104 -5.23 -12.65 9.97
N ILE A 105 -4.18 -12.67 9.12
CA ILE A 105 -4.36 -12.70 7.66
C ILE A 105 -5.11 -13.94 7.22
N ASP A 106 -4.70 -15.11 7.69
CA ASP A 106 -5.27 -16.38 7.25
C ASP A 106 -6.74 -16.49 7.68
N ASP A 107 -7.07 -16.06 8.90
CA ASP A 107 -8.45 -16.02 9.40
C ASP A 107 -9.32 -15.02 8.64
N LEU A 108 -8.80 -13.83 8.33
CA LEU A 108 -9.53 -12.80 7.58
C LEU A 108 -9.74 -13.24 6.12
N LEU A 109 -8.74 -13.86 5.50
CA LEU A 109 -8.86 -14.43 4.17
C LEU A 109 -9.90 -15.55 4.14
N ALA A 110 -9.91 -16.44 5.14
CA ALA A 110 -10.92 -17.48 5.28
C ALA A 110 -12.33 -16.89 5.49
N ALA A 111 -12.44 -15.76 6.18
CA ALA A 111 -13.68 -14.98 6.28
C ALA A 111 -14.02 -14.20 5.00
N GLY A 112 -13.18 -14.24 3.97
CA GLY A 112 -13.39 -13.56 2.69
C GLY A 112 -13.09 -12.06 2.72
N VAL A 113 -12.19 -11.62 3.60
CA VAL A 113 -11.70 -10.24 3.69
C VAL A 113 -10.20 -10.22 3.44
N ALA A 114 -9.76 -9.56 2.38
CA ALA A 114 -8.35 -9.37 2.09
C ALA A 114 -7.83 -8.10 2.80
N ILE A 115 -6.85 -8.27 3.69
CA ILE A 115 -6.14 -7.18 4.35
C ILE A 115 -4.65 -7.23 4.01
N LEU A 116 -3.94 -6.12 4.24
CA LEU A 116 -2.48 -6.11 4.18
C LEU A 116 -1.90 -5.61 5.50
N PRO A 117 -1.04 -6.38 6.19
CA PRO A 117 -0.43 -5.94 7.45
C PRO A 117 0.37 -4.66 7.29
N GLY A 118 0.37 -3.83 8.34
CA GLY A 118 1.12 -2.58 8.38
C GLY A 118 2.63 -2.78 8.34
N CYS A 119 3.14 -3.91 8.82
CA CYS A 119 4.57 -4.24 8.84
C CYS A 119 5.15 -4.39 7.43
N CYS A 120 4.32 -4.75 6.44
CA CYS A 120 4.72 -4.75 5.03
C CYS A 120 5.06 -3.34 4.50
N PHE A 121 4.71 -2.29 5.24
CA PHE A 121 4.96 -0.89 4.89
C PHE A 121 5.96 -0.20 5.83
N ALA A 122 6.51 -0.93 6.82
CA ALA A 122 7.51 -0.37 7.72
C ALA A 122 8.83 -0.13 6.96
N SER A 123 9.43 1.05 7.17
CA SER A 123 10.77 1.34 6.70
C SER A 123 11.81 0.81 7.69
N GLU A 124 13.00 0.47 7.20
CA GLU A 124 14.08 -0.09 8.03
C GLU A 124 14.53 0.81 9.20
N HIS A 125 14.25 2.12 9.11
CA HIS A 125 14.58 3.13 10.12
C HIS A 125 13.36 3.69 10.85
N GLY A 126 12.17 3.12 10.63
CA GLY A 126 10.95 3.51 11.34
C GLY A 126 10.93 2.95 12.75
N GLU A 127 10.26 3.64 13.68
CA GLU A 127 10.03 3.22 15.07
C GLU A 127 9.30 1.86 15.18
N LEU A 128 8.71 1.39 14.09
CA LEU A 128 8.18 0.03 13.92
C LEU A 128 9.34 -0.95 13.66
N SER A 129 10.16 -1.20 14.67
CA SER A 129 11.12 -2.29 14.67
C SER A 129 10.41 -3.62 14.42
N ALA A 130 11.05 -4.54 13.69
CA ALA A 130 10.58 -5.91 13.44
C ALA A 130 10.23 -6.72 14.71
N SER A 131 10.55 -6.18 15.90
CA SER A 131 10.23 -6.76 17.21
C SER A 131 8.94 -6.23 17.85
N SER A 132 8.26 -5.23 17.27
CA SER A 132 7.00 -4.69 17.82
C SER A 132 5.79 -5.35 17.13
N PRO A 133 4.74 -5.75 17.88
CA PRO A 133 3.56 -6.37 17.30
C PRO A 133 2.89 -5.42 16.29
N CYS A 134 2.62 -5.94 15.09
CA CYS A 134 2.02 -5.15 14.02
C CYS A 134 0.51 -5.04 14.25
N ALA A 135 0.07 -4.12 15.10
CA ALA A 135 -1.35 -3.98 15.41
C ALA A 135 -2.19 -3.34 14.28
N ALA A 136 -1.54 -2.78 13.25
CA ALA A 136 -2.23 -2.04 12.18
C ALA A 136 -2.27 -2.82 10.86
N PHE A 137 -3.36 -2.66 10.11
CA PHE A 137 -3.52 -3.23 8.78
C PHE A 137 -4.27 -2.28 7.85
N ARG A 138 -3.99 -2.43 6.55
CA ARG A 138 -4.59 -1.69 5.45
C ARG A 138 -5.81 -2.41 4.92
N VAL A 139 -6.92 -1.69 4.79
CA VAL A 139 -8.13 -2.17 4.11
C VAL A 139 -8.46 -1.27 2.92
N SER A 140 -8.72 -1.86 1.76
CA SER A 140 -9.14 -1.15 0.55
C SER A 140 -10.66 -1.11 0.45
N PHE A 141 -11.23 0.06 0.13
CA PHE A 141 -12.67 0.22 -0.11
C PHE A 141 -13.04 0.42 -1.58
N THR A 142 -12.09 0.20 -2.50
CA THR A 142 -12.27 0.39 -3.95
C THR A 142 -13.40 -0.43 -4.56
N LEU A 143 -13.71 -1.60 -3.99
CA LEU A 143 -14.72 -2.53 -4.50
C LEU A 143 -16.04 -2.52 -3.72
N ILE A 144 -16.15 -1.66 -2.71
CA ILE A 144 -17.37 -1.53 -1.90
C ILE A 144 -18.30 -0.53 -2.59
N ASP A 145 -19.45 -0.99 -3.06
CA ASP A 145 -20.46 -0.18 -3.77
C ASP A 145 -21.76 -0.02 -2.98
N THR A 146 -21.99 -0.84 -1.97
CA THR A 146 -23.26 -1.00 -1.26
C THR A 146 -23.03 -1.06 0.25
N ALA A 147 -24.00 -0.55 1.02
CA ALA A 147 -23.97 -0.61 2.48
C ALA A 147 -23.88 -2.06 2.99
N ALA A 148 -24.62 -2.98 2.38
CA ALA A 148 -24.60 -4.40 2.75
C ALA A 148 -23.19 -5.03 2.64
N LYS A 149 -22.42 -4.70 1.58
CA LYS A 149 -21.04 -5.17 1.45
C LYS A 149 -20.10 -4.52 2.47
N ALA A 150 -20.30 -3.24 2.77
CA ALA A 150 -19.53 -2.54 3.79
C ALA A 150 -19.75 -3.20 5.17
N ASP A 151 -21.02 -3.43 5.52
CA ASP A 151 -21.43 -4.05 6.78
C ASP A 151 -20.87 -5.46 6.90
N LEU A 152 -21.04 -6.30 5.88
CA LEU A 152 -20.51 -7.66 5.87
C LEU A 152 -18.98 -7.69 6.02
N ALA A 153 -18.26 -6.79 5.35
CA ALA A 153 -16.81 -6.71 5.45
C ALA A 153 -16.37 -6.32 6.87
N MET A 154 -17.00 -5.30 7.46
CA MET A 154 -16.67 -4.86 8.83
C MET A 154 -17.09 -5.87 9.88
N GLU A 155 -18.21 -6.57 9.69
CA GLU A 155 -18.68 -7.64 10.57
C GLU A 155 -17.68 -8.81 10.62
N ARG A 156 -17.20 -9.24 9.44
CA ARG A 156 -16.18 -10.30 9.33
C ARG A 156 -14.88 -9.90 10.01
N ILE A 157 -14.43 -8.65 9.83
CA ILE A 157 -13.25 -8.13 10.53
C ILE A 157 -13.49 -8.15 12.04
N ALA A 158 -14.64 -7.63 12.51
CA ALA A 158 -14.98 -7.57 13.92
C ALA A 158 -15.00 -8.97 14.56
N LEU A 159 -15.59 -9.95 13.88
CA LEU A 159 -15.66 -11.34 14.36
C LEU A 159 -14.27 -11.94 14.53
N VAL A 160 -13.39 -11.78 13.55
CA VAL A 160 -12.02 -12.32 13.62
C VAL A 160 -11.20 -11.61 14.71
N LEU A 161 -11.36 -10.29 14.86
CA LEU A 161 -10.69 -9.54 15.93
C LEU A 161 -11.15 -9.97 17.32
N ARG A 162 -12.46 -10.16 17.54
CA ARG A 162 -13.01 -10.63 18.83
C ARG A 162 -12.56 -12.05 19.15
N ARG A 163 -12.64 -12.96 18.16
CA ARG A 163 -12.21 -14.35 18.34
C ARG A 163 -10.73 -14.45 18.74
N ASN A 164 -9.88 -13.68 18.08
CA ASN A 164 -8.44 -13.67 18.36
C ASN A 164 -8.09 -12.96 19.67
N ALA A 165 -8.92 -12.01 20.13
CA ALA A 165 -8.82 -11.43 21.46
C ALA A 165 -9.05 -12.47 22.57
N ASP A 166 -9.97 -13.42 22.36
CA ASP A 166 -10.34 -14.43 23.36
C ASP A 166 -9.44 -15.67 23.35
N SER A 167 -8.91 -16.06 22.18
CA SER A 167 -8.27 -17.38 21.98
C SER A 167 -6.74 -17.36 21.99
N GLY A 168 -6.11 -16.18 21.90
CA GLY A 168 -4.67 -16.04 21.67
C GLY A 168 -4.27 -16.36 20.22
N CYS A 169 -3.38 -15.55 19.63
CA CYS A 169 -2.98 -15.68 18.22
C CYS A 169 -1.97 -16.83 18.00
N GLU A 170 -2.22 -17.66 16.98
CA GLU A 170 -1.22 -18.54 16.35
C GLU A 170 -0.96 -18.12 14.90
N ARG A 171 0.31 -18.19 14.48
CA ARG A 171 0.74 -17.82 13.12
C ARG A 171 0.28 -18.83 12.07
N GLY A 172 -0.59 -18.39 11.17
CA GLY A 172 -0.99 -19.16 9.98
C GLY A 172 0.07 -19.19 8.87
N ALA A 173 -0.23 -19.89 7.78
CA ALA A 173 0.71 -20.17 6.69
C ALA A 173 1.10 -18.93 5.86
N VAL A 174 0.14 -18.04 5.55
CA VAL A 174 0.42 -16.79 4.82
C VAL A 174 1.19 -15.83 5.71
N GLY A 175 0.87 -15.77 7.00
CA GLY A 175 1.63 -14.99 7.98
C GLY A 175 3.10 -15.40 8.06
N LYS A 176 3.37 -16.72 8.09
CA LYS A 176 4.75 -17.25 8.07
C LYS A 176 5.52 -16.88 6.79
N ALA A 177 4.87 -16.92 5.62
CA ALA A 177 5.48 -16.57 4.35
C ALA A 177 5.78 -15.06 4.22
N LEU A 178 4.89 -14.19 4.73
CA LEU A 178 5.11 -12.75 4.73
C LEU A 178 6.25 -12.36 5.67
N ALA A 179 6.32 -12.96 6.85
CA ALA A 179 7.43 -12.75 7.79
C ALA A 179 8.78 -13.15 7.18
N SER A 180 8.86 -14.30 6.49
CA SER A 180 10.09 -14.75 5.84
C SER A 180 10.48 -13.88 4.63
N SER A 181 9.50 -13.41 3.84
CA SER A 181 9.72 -12.50 2.71
C SER A 181 10.21 -11.12 3.16
N ALA A 182 9.66 -10.57 4.26
CA ALA A 182 10.07 -9.29 4.82
C ALA A 182 11.51 -9.34 5.34
N SER A 183 11.92 -10.45 5.98
CA SER A 183 13.32 -10.64 6.39
C SER A 183 14.26 -10.91 5.21
N GLY A 184 13.83 -11.69 4.21
CA GLY A 184 14.69 -12.15 3.11
C GLY A 184 14.93 -11.10 2.02
N ASP A 185 13.91 -10.31 1.67
CA ASP A 185 14.01 -9.26 0.65
C ASP A 185 14.88 -8.08 1.13
N VAL A 186 14.89 -7.82 2.45
CA VAL A 186 15.71 -6.77 3.08
C VAL A 186 17.20 -7.12 3.04
N GLU A 187 17.57 -8.33 3.44
CA GLU A 187 18.99 -8.72 3.46
C GLU A 187 19.56 -8.84 2.04
N ALA A 188 18.77 -9.33 1.08
CA ALA A 188 19.13 -9.37 -0.33
C ALA A 188 19.32 -7.96 -0.92
N LYS A 189 18.41 -7.02 -0.63
CA LYS A 189 18.51 -5.62 -1.06
C LYS A 189 19.73 -4.92 -0.44
N ARG A 190 20.04 -5.17 0.84
CA ARG A 190 21.26 -4.65 1.49
C ARG A 190 22.54 -5.11 0.80
N ARG A 191 22.63 -6.39 0.43
CA ARG A 191 23.78 -6.92 -0.34
C ARG A 191 23.88 -6.28 -1.74
N GLN A 192 22.75 -6.07 -2.39
CA GLN A 192 22.68 -5.44 -3.72
C GLN A 192 23.11 -3.95 -3.67
N VAL A 193 22.64 -3.19 -2.69
CA VAL A 193 23.02 -1.78 -2.48
C VAL A 193 24.51 -1.66 -2.14
N ALA A 194 25.02 -2.47 -1.22
CA ALA A 194 26.44 -2.49 -0.88
C ALA A 194 27.33 -2.80 -2.11
N LYS A 195 26.89 -3.70 -2.98
CA LYS A 195 27.60 -4.02 -4.24
C LYS A 195 27.62 -2.83 -5.21
N LEU A 196 26.48 -2.13 -5.37
CA LEU A 196 26.37 -0.95 -6.22
C LEU A 196 27.20 0.23 -5.68
N GLU A 197 27.22 0.44 -4.37
CA GLU A 197 28.04 1.47 -3.72
C GLU A 197 29.54 1.20 -3.92
N ALA A 198 29.98 -0.06 -3.80
CA ALA A 198 31.35 -0.45 -4.09
C ALA A 198 31.72 -0.20 -5.56
N SER A 199 30.85 -0.56 -6.51
CA SER A 199 31.06 -0.28 -7.94
C SER A 199 31.10 1.23 -8.26
N LEU A 200 30.27 2.03 -7.60
CA LEU A 200 30.29 3.49 -7.77
C LEU A 200 31.56 4.15 -7.22
N ARG A 201 32.12 3.63 -6.12
CA ARG A 201 33.42 4.09 -5.59
C ARG A 201 34.55 3.81 -6.58
N LEU A 202 34.61 2.60 -7.12
CA LEU A 202 35.61 2.22 -8.12
C LEU A 202 35.52 3.10 -9.39
N LEU A 203 34.30 3.38 -9.86
CA LEU A 203 34.10 4.26 -11.01
C LEU A 203 34.57 5.70 -10.73
N ARG A 204 34.33 6.23 -9.52
CA ARG A 204 34.83 7.56 -9.14
C ARG A 204 36.36 7.61 -9.10
N GLU A 205 37.00 6.61 -8.52
CA GLU A 205 38.48 6.52 -8.48
C GLU A 205 39.09 6.40 -9.88
N GLN A 206 38.42 5.70 -10.81
CA GLN A 206 38.87 5.61 -12.21
C GLN A 206 38.72 6.94 -12.96
N ILE A 207 37.66 7.70 -12.69
CA ILE A 207 37.45 9.02 -13.27
C ILE A 207 38.51 10.00 -12.75
N GLU A 208 38.76 10.04 -11.45
CA GLU A 208 39.80 10.91 -10.86
C GLU A 208 41.20 10.61 -11.41
N LYS A 209 41.54 9.33 -11.65
CA LYS A 209 42.81 8.94 -12.29
C LYS A 209 42.91 9.28 -13.77
N ALA A 210 41.78 9.40 -14.47
CA ALA A 210 41.76 9.77 -15.89
C ALA A 210 41.81 11.30 -16.08
N GLU A 211 41.45 12.07 -15.04
CA GLU A 211 41.50 13.53 -15.02
C GLU A 211 42.85 14.09 -14.51
N SER A 212 43.74 13.25 -13.96
CA SER A 212 45.12 13.56 -13.54
C SER A 212 46.16 13.21 -14.60
#